data_AF-A0AAQ4CVQ1-F1
#
_entry.id   AF-A0AAQ4CVQ1-F1
#
_cell.length_a   1.000
_cell.length_b   1.000
_cell.length_c   1.000
_cell.angle_alpha   90.00
_cell.angle_beta   90.00
_cell.angle_gamma   90.00
#
_symmetry.space_group_name_H-M   'P 1'
#
loop_
_entity.id
_entity.type
_entity.pdbx_description
1 polymer ?
#
loop_
_entity_poly.entity_id
_entity_poly.type
_entity_poly.pdbx_seq_one_letter_code
_entity_poly.pdbx_strand_id
1 'polypeptide(L)'
;MSYDDYKLAIEAFNKALNSLKGDARSKFRSRARDMVEEIYTSGFIPTFFYIISKAGLETNDKIDKLVTLLDSPASASINLGSGEEASYMAYLFVILYYLTERNIVDKKFLIDKLRCNRIELIDKLYELSPIISARIKRYLMAIKRLAEAVIEGR
;
A
#
# COMPACT_ATOMS: atom_id res chain seq x y z
N MET A 1 10.58 10.69 -18.63
CA MET A 1 9.68 9.73 -17.93
C MET A 1 10.30 9.24 -16.62
N SER A 2 10.44 10.10 -15.61
CA SER A 2 11.07 9.72 -14.31
C SER A 2 10.54 10.47 -13.08
N TYR A 3 9.84 11.59 -13.24
CA TYR A 3 9.33 12.40 -12.12
C TYR A 3 7.98 11.92 -11.57
N ASP A 4 7.20 11.19 -12.37
CA ASP A 4 5.83 10.84 -12.02
C ASP A 4 5.74 9.82 -10.87
N ASP A 5 6.71 8.91 -10.73
CA ASP A 5 6.71 7.90 -9.66
C ASP A 5 7.03 8.50 -8.29
N TYR A 6 7.91 9.49 -8.23
CA TYR A 6 8.21 10.21 -7.00
C TYR A 6 7.06 11.11 -6.58
N LYS A 7 6.44 11.81 -7.52
CA LYS A 7 5.24 12.61 -7.24
C LYS A 7 4.11 11.74 -6.69
N LEU A 8 3.86 10.60 -7.34
CA LEU A 8 2.86 9.64 -6.89
C LEU A 8 3.19 9.08 -5.49
N ALA A 9 4.47 8.79 -5.21
CA ALA A 9 4.92 8.34 -3.90
C ALA A 9 4.67 9.38 -2.81
N ILE A 10 4.93 10.66 -3.08
CA ILE A 10 4.67 11.75 -2.13
C ILE A 10 3.17 11.85 -1.82
N GLU A 11 2.31 11.79 -2.84
CA GLU A 11 0.86 11.83 -2.67
C GLU A 11 0.34 10.65 -1.84
N ALA A 12 0.78 9.43 -2.18
CA ALA A 12 0.42 8.23 -1.44
C ALA A 12 0.95 8.25 0.00
N PHE A 13 2.19 8.68 0.19
CA PHE A 13 2.82 8.80 1.51
C PHE A 13 2.05 9.77 2.40
N ASN A 14 1.68 10.94 1.89
CA ASN A 14 0.92 11.93 2.65
C ASN A 14 -0.45 11.39 3.07
N LYS A 15 -1.18 10.72 2.16
CA LYS A 15 -2.45 10.04 2.47
C LYS A 15 -2.26 9.00 3.57
N ALA A 16 -1.26 8.13 3.43
CA ALA A 16 -0.95 7.10 4.42
C ALA A 16 -0.59 7.71 5.78
N LEU A 17 0.31 8.70 5.82
CA LEU A 17 0.77 9.33 7.06
C LEU A 17 -0.35 10.07 7.81
N ASN A 18 -1.21 10.78 7.08
CA ASN A 18 -2.37 11.48 7.63
C ASN A 18 -3.43 10.50 8.19
N SER A 19 -3.41 9.26 7.71
CA SER A 19 -4.34 8.22 8.13
C SER A 19 -3.91 7.42 9.38
N LEU A 20 -2.65 7.58 9.79
CA LEU A 20 -2.02 6.85 10.88
C LEU A 20 -1.89 7.71 12.15
N LYS A 21 -2.21 7.09 13.30
CA LYS A 21 -2.10 7.72 14.63
C LYS A 21 -1.15 6.95 15.56
N GLY A 22 -0.58 7.67 16.52
CA GLY A 22 0.27 7.10 17.57
C GLY A 22 1.43 6.28 17.02
N ASP A 23 1.63 5.10 17.60
CA ASP A 23 2.75 4.21 17.29
C ASP A 23 2.68 3.60 15.88
N ALA A 24 1.52 3.67 15.21
CA ALA A 24 1.34 3.12 13.87
C ALA A 24 2.21 3.80 12.81
N ARG A 25 2.56 5.09 13.01
CA ARG A 25 3.52 5.80 12.14
C ARG A 25 4.91 5.18 12.21
N SER A 26 5.41 4.95 13.43
CA SER A 26 6.70 4.30 13.64
C SER A 26 6.74 2.88 13.07
N LYS A 27 5.63 2.14 13.18
CA LYS A 27 5.49 0.80 12.61
C LYS A 27 5.41 0.83 11.08
N PHE A 28 4.71 1.82 10.50
CA PHE A 28 4.66 2.02 9.05
C PHE A 28 6.05 2.33 8.48
N ARG A 29 6.85 3.12 9.19
CA ARG A 29 8.27 3.33 8.85
C ARG A 29 9.03 2.01 8.79
N SER A 30 8.87 1.12 9.77
CA SER A 30 9.48 -0.22 9.71
C SER A 30 9.00 -1.02 8.50
N ARG A 31 7.68 -1.07 8.22
CA ARG A 31 7.17 -1.78 7.03
C ARG A 31 7.71 -1.20 5.73
N ALA A 32 7.81 0.12 5.62
CA ALA A 32 8.39 0.77 4.45
C ALA A 32 9.88 0.48 4.25
N ARG A 33 10.63 0.14 5.31
CA ARG A 33 12.03 -0.28 5.20
C ARG A 33 12.15 -1.74 4.79
N ASP A 34 11.41 -2.61 5.46
CA ASP A 34 11.56 -4.06 5.38
C ASP A 34 10.87 -4.64 4.13
N MET A 35 9.64 -4.20 3.85
CA MET A 35 8.83 -4.80 2.77
C MET A 35 9.40 -4.54 1.37
N VAL A 36 10.17 -3.46 1.20
CA VAL A 36 10.85 -3.18 -0.09
C VAL A 36 11.91 -4.21 -0.38
N GLU A 37 12.65 -4.63 0.64
CA GLU A 37 13.68 -5.67 0.57
C GLU A 37 13.04 -7.05 0.43
N GLU A 38 11.93 -7.28 1.13
CA GLU A 38 11.17 -8.53 1.04
C GLU A 38 10.57 -8.75 -0.36
N ILE A 39 10.00 -7.71 -0.98
CA ILE A 39 9.50 -7.78 -2.38
C ILE A 39 10.65 -8.13 -3.35
N TYR A 40 11.87 -7.69 -3.06
CA TYR A 40 13.02 -7.98 -3.90
C TYR A 40 13.51 -9.42 -3.72
N THR A 41 13.51 -9.91 -2.48
CA THR A 41 14.06 -11.23 -2.11
C THR A 41 13.07 -12.35 -2.40
N SER A 42 11.83 -12.21 -1.93
CA SER A 42 10.77 -13.23 -1.99
C SER A 42 9.81 -13.05 -3.15
N GLY A 43 9.90 -11.92 -3.86
CA GLY A 43 9.04 -11.55 -4.98
C GLY A 43 7.77 -10.81 -4.55
N PHE A 44 7.18 -10.07 -5.49
CA PHE A 44 6.03 -9.20 -5.21
C PHE A 44 4.83 -9.98 -4.65
N ILE A 45 4.47 -11.11 -5.26
CA ILE A 45 3.24 -11.84 -4.91
C ILE A 45 3.27 -12.40 -3.48
N PRO A 46 4.29 -13.18 -3.05
CA PRO A 46 4.35 -13.68 -1.69
C PRO A 46 4.33 -12.57 -0.63
N THR A 47 5.08 -11.48 -0.86
CA THR A 47 5.09 -10.35 0.08
C THR A 47 3.76 -9.61 0.10
N PHE A 48 3.11 -9.44 -1.05
CA PHE A 48 1.79 -8.81 -1.13
C PHE A 48 0.74 -9.60 -0.33
N PHE A 49 0.79 -10.94 -0.38
CA PHE A 49 -0.07 -11.78 0.45
C PHE A 49 0.17 -11.63 1.93
N TYR A 50 1.44 -11.63 2.30
CA TYR A 50 1.84 -11.41 3.67
C TYR A 50 1.25 -10.08 4.18
N ILE A 51 1.39 -9.00 3.39
CA ILE A 51 0.82 -7.68 3.72
C ILE A 51 -0.71 -7.74 3.85
N ILE A 52 -1.43 -8.36 2.91
CA ILE A 52 -2.89 -8.53 2.99
C ILE A 52 -3.29 -9.26 4.28
N SER A 53 -2.61 -10.37 4.59
CA SER A 53 -2.94 -11.17 5.78
C SER A 53 -2.75 -10.37 7.07
N LYS A 54 -1.70 -9.55 7.14
CA LYS A 54 -1.37 -8.72 8.31
C LYS A 54 -2.18 -7.43 8.41
N ALA A 55 -2.75 -6.95 7.30
CA ALA A 55 -3.68 -5.83 7.30
C ALA A 55 -5.05 -6.21 7.92
N GLY A 56 -5.29 -7.50 8.16
CA GLY A 56 -6.48 -7.98 8.86
C GLY A 56 -7.78 -7.63 8.14
N LEU A 57 -7.81 -7.72 6.81
CA LEU A 57 -8.98 -7.41 5.95
C LEU A 57 -10.12 -8.43 6.09
N GLU A 58 -10.41 -8.93 7.29
CA GLU A 58 -11.42 -9.97 7.52
C GLU A 58 -12.84 -9.42 7.51
N THR A 59 -13.00 -8.13 7.81
CA THR A 59 -14.30 -7.45 7.88
C THR A 59 -14.47 -6.42 6.75
N ASN A 60 -15.70 -6.26 6.28
CA ASN A 60 -16.04 -5.25 5.27
C ASN A 60 -15.71 -3.83 5.74
N ASP A 61 -15.86 -3.53 7.03
CA ASP A 61 -15.52 -2.21 7.59
C ASP A 61 -14.07 -1.78 7.33
N LYS A 62 -13.12 -2.73 7.40
CA LYS A 62 -11.70 -2.46 7.14
C LYS A 62 -11.44 -2.26 5.65
N ILE A 63 -12.12 -3.04 4.81
CA ILE A 63 -12.08 -2.87 3.36
C ILE A 63 -12.66 -1.51 2.98
N ASP A 64 -13.78 -1.11 3.58
CA ASP A 64 -14.44 0.17 3.32
C ASP A 64 -13.56 1.35 3.71
N LYS A 65 -12.84 1.28 4.83
CA LYS A 65 -11.83 2.29 5.18
C LYS A 65 -10.72 2.40 4.13
N LEU A 66 -10.22 1.26 3.64
CA LEU A 66 -9.19 1.21 2.60
C LEU A 66 -9.69 1.78 1.28
N VAL A 67 -10.91 1.43 0.87
CA VAL A 67 -11.58 1.97 -0.32
C VAL A 67 -11.79 3.47 -0.19
N THR A 68 -12.30 3.93 0.95
CA THR A 68 -12.49 5.36 1.22
C THR A 68 -11.16 6.11 1.11
N LEU A 69 -10.04 5.53 1.57
CA LEU A 69 -8.71 6.13 1.47
C LEU A 69 -8.20 6.18 0.02
N LEU A 70 -8.52 5.18 -0.79
CA LEU A 70 -8.23 5.17 -2.24
C LEU A 70 -9.02 6.23 -3.00
N ASP A 71 -10.26 6.50 -2.61
CA ASP A 71 -11.14 7.48 -3.27
C ASP A 71 -10.94 8.91 -2.77
N SER A 72 -10.38 9.07 -1.57
CA SER A 72 -10.31 10.38 -0.94
C SER A 72 -9.24 11.29 -1.55
N PRO A 73 -9.48 12.62 -1.54
CA PRO A 73 -8.43 13.58 -1.86
C PRO A 73 -7.29 13.51 -0.84
N ALA A 74 -6.10 13.98 -1.21
CA ALA A 74 -4.91 13.92 -0.34
C ALA A 74 -5.08 14.65 1.02
N SER A 75 -6.05 15.57 1.11
CA SER A 75 -6.39 16.34 2.31
C SER A 75 -7.35 15.63 3.29
N ALA A 76 -7.97 14.52 2.90
CA ALA A 76 -8.92 13.83 3.76
C ALA A 76 -8.21 13.08 4.90
N SER A 77 -8.72 13.22 6.12
CA SER A 77 -8.24 12.44 7.28
C SER A 77 -9.16 11.25 7.52
N ILE A 78 -8.69 10.06 7.13
CA ILE A 78 -9.35 8.79 7.42
C ILE A 78 -8.55 8.07 8.49
N ASN A 79 -9.19 7.62 9.56
CA ASN A 79 -8.48 6.94 10.64
C ASN A 79 -8.40 5.42 10.38
N LEU A 80 -7.21 4.93 10.02
CA LEU A 80 -6.95 3.49 9.90
C LEU A 80 -6.72 2.80 11.26
N GLY A 81 -6.61 3.57 12.34
CA GLY A 81 -6.37 3.08 13.69
C GLY A 81 -4.91 3.22 14.14
N SER A 82 -4.54 2.41 15.12
CA SER A 82 -3.20 2.37 15.74
C SER A 82 -2.61 0.95 15.67
N GLY A 83 -1.33 0.82 16.01
CA GLY A 83 -0.68 -0.50 16.09
C GLY A 83 -0.20 -1.09 14.76
N GLU A 84 -0.02 -2.42 14.75
CA GLU A 84 0.58 -3.13 13.60
C GLU A 84 -0.36 -3.25 12.41
N GLU A 85 -1.60 -3.65 12.64
CA GLU A 85 -2.60 -3.83 11.58
C GLU A 85 -2.78 -2.54 10.75
N ALA A 86 -2.91 -1.39 11.43
CA ALA A 86 -3.02 -0.09 10.77
C ALA A 86 -1.80 0.21 9.90
N SER A 87 -0.59 -0.14 10.36
CA SER A 87 0.63 0.07 9.57
C SER A 87 0.69 -0.81 8.32
N TYR A 88 0.21 -2.06 8.41
CA TYR A 88 0.09 -2.94 7.25
C TYR A 88 -0.99 -2.49 6.29
N MET A 89 -2.12 -1.99 6.80
CA MET A 89 -3.21 -1.45 5.98
C MET A 89 -2.77 -0.20 5.23
N ALA A 90 -2.02 0.69 5.86
CA ALA A 90 -1.42 1.85 5.19
C ALA A 90 -0.39 1.44 4.12
N TYR A 91 0.42 0.40 4.38
CA TYR A 91 1.36 -0.09 3.39
C TYR A 91 0.68 -0.81 2.22
N LEU A 92 -0.40 -1.56 2.50
CA LEU A 92 -1.26 -2.13 1.48
C LEU A 92 -1.88 -1.03 0.60
N PHE A 93 -2.42 0.02 1.21
CA PHE A 93 -2.91 1.20 0.50
C PHE A 93 -1.87 1.77 -0.45
N VAL A 94 -0.62 1.95 0.00
CA VAL A 94 0.48 2.46 -0.84
C VAL A 94 0.69 1.60 -2.08
N ILE A 95 0.62 0.28 -1.97
CA ILE A 95 0.76 -0.63 -3.12
C ILE A 95 -0.46 -0.52 -4.05
N LEU A 96 -1.68 -0.59 -3.50
CA LEU A 96 -2.90 -0.55 -4.29
C LEU A 96 -3.05 0.78 -5.04
N TYR A 97 -2.71 1.90 -4.39
CA TYR A 97 -2.72 3.23 -4.99
C TYR A 97 -1.79 3.29 -6.21
N TYR A 98 -0.60 2.69 -6.13
CA TYR A 98 0.29 2.59 -7.28
C TYR A 98 -0.32 1.79 -8.43
N LEU A 99 -0.90 0.63 -8.13
CA LEU A 99 -1.47 -0.26 -9.14
C LEU A 99 -2.64 0.41 -9.88
N THR A 100 -3.47 1.17 -9.18
CA THR A 100 -4.62 1.89 -9.78
C THR A 100 -4.16 3.11 -10.56
N GLU A 101 -3.32 3.97 -9.99
CA GLU A 101 -2.90 5.23 -10.62
C GLU A 101 -1.96 5.03 -11.83
N ARG A 102 -1.35 3.84 -11.94
CA ARG A 102 -0.58 3.43 -13.13
C ARG A 102 -1.40 2.62 -14.13
N ASN A 103 -2.71 2.48 -13.92
CA ASN A 103 -3.61 1.66 -14.74
C ASN A 103 -3.08 0.23 -14.96
N ILE A 104 -2.41 -0.34 -13.95
CA ILE A 104 -1.96 -1.75 -13.98
C ILE A 104 -3.15 -2.65 -13.66
N VAL A 105 -3.94 -2.25 -12.67
CA VAL A 105 -5.19 -2.91 -12.29
C VAL A 105 -6.29 -1.86 -12.27
N ASP A 106 -7.43 -2.17 -12.88
CA ASP A 106 -8.60 -1.29 -12.84
C ASP A 106 -9.09 -1.12 -11.39
N LYS A 107 -9.40 0.12 -11.01
CA LYS A 107 -9.80 0.46 -9.64
C LYS A 107 -11.12 -0.21 -9.25
N LYS A 108 -12.10 -0.27 -10.17
CA LYS A 108 -13.40 -0.91 -9.88
C LYS A 108 -13.22 -2.42 -9.70
N PHE A 109 -12.42 -3.06 -10.56
CA PHE A 109 -12.05 -4.46 -10.42
C PHE A 109 -11.37 -4.72 -9.06
N LEU A 110 -10.37 -3.93 -8.70
CA LEU A 110 -9.63 -4.09 -7.44
C LEU A 110 -10.54 -3.99 -6.22
N ILE A 111 -11.43 -3.00 -6.18
CA ILE A 111 -12.37 -2.79 -5.07
C ILE A 111 -13.39 -3.94 -4.99
N ASP A 112 -13.96 -4.35 -6.12
CA ASP A 112 -14.93 -5.46 -6.18
C ASP A 112 -14.31 -6.78 -5.70
N LYS A 113 -13.13 -7.12 -6.19
CA LYS A 113 -12.47 -8.39 -5.86
C LYS A 113 -11.90 -8.44 -4.45
N LEU A 114 -11.50 -7.30 -3.87
CA LEU A 114 -11.13 -7.25 -2.44
C LEU A 114 -12.30 -7.66 -1.52
N ARG A 115 -13.54 -7.30 -1.90
CA ARG A 115 -14.78 -7.59 -1.17
C ARG A 115 -15.28 -9.01 -1.41
N CYS A 116 -15.40 -9.42 -2.68
CA CYS A 116 -16.21 -10.58 -3.05
C CYS A 116 -15.38 -11.81 -3.45
N ASN A 117 -14.23 -11.62 -4.09
CA ASN A 117 -13.44 -12.74 -4.63
C ASN A 117 -11.94 -12.40 -4.70
N ARG A 118 -11.25 -12.64 -3.59
CA ARG A 118 -9.80 -12.37 -3.51
C ARG A 118 -8.99 -13.26 -4.42
N ILE A 119 -9.44 -14.49 -4.69
CA ILE A 119 -8.72 -15.44 -5.56
C ILE A 119 -8.58 -14.88 -6.98
N GLU A 120 -9.62 -14.26 -7.50
CA GLU A 120 -9.55 -13.65 -8.84
C GLU A 120 -8.61 -12.43 -8.89
N LEU A 121 -8.53 -11.65 -7.80
CA LEU A 121 -7.52 -10.59 -7.68
C LEU A 121 -6.10 -11.18 -7.69
N ILE A 122 -5.91 -12.32 -7.02
CA ILE A 122 -4.62 -13.02 -6.95
C ILE A 122 -4.16 -13.43 -8.32
N ASP A 123 -5.01 -14.13 -9.07
CA ASP A 123 -4.67 -14.65 -10.38
C ASP A 123 -4.27 -13.50 -11.31
N LYS A 124 -5.04 -12.40 -11.26
CA LYS A 124 -4.73 -11.19 -12.02
C LYS A 124 -3.39 -10.57 -11.64
N LEU A 125 -3.09 -10.47 -10.35
CA LEU A 125 -1.80 -9.94 -9.90
C LEU A 125 -0.65 -10.87 -10.26
N TYR A 126 -0.85 -12.18 -10.24
CA TYR A 126 0.14 -13.17 -10.63
C TYR A 126 0.52 -13.01 -12.12
N GLU A 127 -0.49 -12.88 -12.99
CA GLU A 127 -0.28 -12.58 -14.42
C GLU A 127 0.53 -11.29 -14.64
N LEU A 128 0.24 -10.26 -13.84
CA LEU A 128 0.87 -8.94 -13.95
C LEU A 128 2.19 -8.82 -13.17
N SER A 129 2.59 -9.87 -12.45
CA SER A 129 3.76 -9.86 -11.55
C SER A 129 5.05 -9.37 -12.22
N PRO A 130 5.39 -9.77 -13.47
CA PRO A 130 6.59 -9.26 -14.14
C PRO A 130 6.55 -7.74 -14.37
N ILE A 131 5.39 -7.22 -14.76
CA ILE A 131 5.18 -5.78 -15.02
C ILE A 131 5.27 -4.99 -13.72
N ILE A 132 4.60 -5.49 -12.67
CA ILE A 132 4.59 -4.86 -11.35
C ILE A 132 6.02 -4.83 -10.79
N SER A 133 6.70 -5.97 -10.77
CA SER A 133 8.05 -6.12 -10.21
C SER A 133 9.09 -5.24 -10.93
N ALA A 134 8.93 -5.02 -12.24
CA ALA A 134 9.82 -4.14 -12.99
C ALA A 134 9.62 -2.66 -12.65
N ARG A 135 8.39 -2.23 -12.36
CA ARG A 135 8.03 -0.80 -12.27
C ARG A 135 7.88 -0.28 -10.84
N ILE A 136 7.38 -1.10 -9.92
CA ILE A 136 7.00 -0.67 -8.56
C ILE A 136 8.21 -0.31 -7.68
N LYS A 137 9.41 -0.82 -8.01
CA LYS A 137 10.62 -0.69 -7.20
C LYS A 137 10.99 0.77 -6.91
N ARG A 138 10.96 1.64 -7.92
CA ARG A 138 11.33 3.06 -7.76
C ARG A 138 10.35 3.78 -6.83
N TYR A 139 9.06 3.50 -7.01
CA TYR A 139 8.00 4.04 -6.17
C TYR A 139 8.14 3.61 -4.71
N LEU A 140 8.32 2.31 -4.44
CA LEU A 140 8.47 1.83 -3.06
C LEU A 140 9.78 2.28 -2.41
N MET A 141 10.85 2.42 -3.18
CA MET A 141 12.09 3.03 -2.68
C MET A 141 11.88 4.50 -2.28
N ALA A 142 11.10 5.26 -3.05
CA ALA A 142 10.73 6.62 -2.67
C ALA A 142 9.90 6.65 -1.36
N ILE A 143 8.92 5.74 -1.22
CA ILE A 143 8.15 5.59 0.03
C ILE A 143 9.07 5.27 1.21
N LYS A 144 10.04 4.36 1.05
CA LYS A 144 11.04 4.04 2.07
C LYS A 144 11.80 5.29 2.51
N ARG A 145 12.33 6.06 1.57
CA ARG A 145 13.10 7.29 1.87
C ARG A 145 12.25 8.37 2.54
N LEU A 146 11.01 8.55 2.10
CA LEU A 146 10.07 9.48 2.74
C LEU A 146 9.75 9.06 4.18
N ALA A 147 9.50 7.77 4.41
CA ALA A 147 9.23 7.24 5.74
C ALA A 147 10.44 7.36 6.67
N GLU A 148 11.65 7.10 6.17
CA GLU A 148 12.90 7.26 6.92
C GLU A 148 13.18 8.72 7.31
N ALA A 149 12.83 9.67 6.44
CA ALA A 149 13.11 11.09 6.62
C ALA A 149 12.08 11.83 7.47
N VAL A 150 10.79 11.50 7.31
CA VAL A 150 9.68 12.25 7.95
C VAL A 150 9.27 11.66 9.29
N ILE A 151 9.40 10.34 9.47
CA ILE A 151 8.99 9.66 10.69
C ILE A 151 10.23 9.39 11.53
N GLU A 152 10.25 9.92 12.75
CA GLU A 152 11.34 9.70 13.69
C GLU A 152 11.57 8.20 13.95
N GLY A 153 12.84 7.83 14.09
CA GLY A 153 13.20 6.50 14.57
C GLY A 153 12.69 6.30 15.99
N ARG A 154 12.29 5.06 16.31
CA ARG A 154 12.18 4.65 17.72
C ARG A 154 13.55 4.60 18.37
#